data_AF-A0A0S8HTN2-F1
#
_entry.id   AF-A0A0S8HTN2-F1
#
_cell.length_a   1.000
_cell.length_b   1.000
_cell.length_c   1.000
_cell.angle_alpha   90.00
_cell.angle_beta   90.00
_cell.angle_gamma   90.00
#
_symmetry.space_group_name_H-M   'P 1'
#
loop_
_entity.id
_entity.type
_entity.pdbx_description
1 polymer ?
#
loop_
_entity_poly.entity_id
_entity_poly.type
_entity_poly.pdbx_seq_one_letter_code
_entity_poly.pdbx_strand_id
1 'polypeptide(L)' 'ALSGGALVLDPKGEILAESQGGGEEIVLAELKSDTLRRVRENSKGFFLPRRRPDVYKSEL' A
#
# COMPACT_ATOMS: atom_id res chain seq x y z
N ALA A 1 -11.28 10.41 -21.03
CA ALA A 1 -11.61 10.95 -19.71
C ALA A 1 -10.59 10.41 -18.72
N LEU A 2 -10.05 11.24 -17.82
CA LEU A 2 -9.37 10.70 -16.65
C LEU A 2 -10.45 10.06 -15.78
N SER A 3 -10.21 8.84 -15.29
CA SER A 3 -11.20 8.10 -14.49
C SER A 3 -11.53 8.78 -13.15
N GLY A 4 -10.76 9.78 -12.74
CA GLY A 4 -10.89 10.40 -11.43
C GLY A 4 -10.69 9.36 -10.32
N GLY A 5 -11.03 9.78 -9.10
CA GLY A 5 -11.06 8.91 -7.93
C GLY A 5 -9.76 8.89 -7.14
N ALA A 6 -9.89 8.58 -5.87
CA ALA A 6 -8.79 8.46 -4.92
C ALA A 6 -8.99 7.18 -4.10
N LEU A 7 -7.89 6.55 -3.71
CA LEU A 7 -7.92 5.29 -2.97
C LEU A 7 -6.83 5.32 -1.90
N VAL A 8 -7.22 4.98 -0.67
CA VAL A 8 -6.29 4.77 0.44
C VAL A 8 -6.34 3.30 0.81
N LEU A 9 -5.19 2.63 0.69
CA LEU A 9 -5.04 1.21 1.01
C LEU A 9 -4.23 1.01 2.28
N ASP A 10 -4.54 -0.05 3.01
CA ASP A 10 -3.69 -0.57 4.07
C ASP A 10 -2.49 -1.36 3.49
N PRO A 11 -1.48 -1.72 4.30
CA PRO A 11 -0.31 -2.45 3.81
C PRO A 11 -0.58 -3.89 3.32
N LYS A 12 -1.78 -4.43 3.51
CA LYS A 12 -2.24 -5.70 2.94
C LYS A 12 -3.03 -5.52 1.64
N GLY A 13 -3.32 -4.27 1.26
CA GLY A 13 -4.10 -3.93 0.07
C GLY A 13 -5.60 -3.78 0.34
N GLU A 14 -6.02 -3.73 1.61
CA GLU A 14 -7.42 -3.51 1.96
C GLU A 14 -7.79 -2.02 1.79
N ILE A 15 -9.01 -1.74 1.32
CA ILE A 15 -9.51 -0.38 1.12
C ILE A 15 -9.85 0.25 2.48
N LEU A 16 -9.18 1.35 2.82
CA LEU A 16 -9.47 2.15 4.01
C LEU A 16 -10.44 3.31 3.71
N ALA A 17 -10.32 3.91 2.53
CA ALA A 17 -11.23 4.95 2.04
C ALA A 17 -11.06 5.13 0.53
N GLU A 18 -12.10 5.55 -0.16
CA GLU A 18 -12.08 5.81 -1.60
C GLU A 18 -13.02 6.94 -2.02
N SER A 19 -12.79 7.46 -3.22
CA SER A 19 -13.67 8.38 -3.96
C SER A 19 -13.79 7.89 -5.40
N GLN A 20 -14.99 8.06 -5.97
CA GLN A 20 -15.30 7.70 -7.36
C GLN A 20 -15.09 8.87 -8.34
N GLY A 21 -14.57 10.02 -7.89
CA GLY A 21 -14.08 11.08 -8.78
C GLY A 21 -15.15 11.94 -9.45
N GLY A 22 -16.31 12.11 -8.81
CA GLY A 22 -17.42 12.94 -9.32
C GLY A 22 -17.22 14.46 -9.22
N GLY A 23 -16.12 14.90 -8.58
CA GLY A 23 -15.81 16.30 -8.34
C GLY A 23 -14.55 16.45 -7.47
N GLU A 24 -14.30 17.68 -6.99
CA GLU A 24 -13.24 17.94 -6.00
C GLU A 24 -13.63 17.39 -4.63
N GLU A 25 -12.82 16.49 -4.09
CA GLU A 25 -13.10 15.78 -2.84
C GLU A 25 -11.81 15.56 -2.04
N ILE A 26 -11.95 15.39 -0.72
CA ILE A 26 -10.87 14.96 0.18
C ILE A 26 -11.21 13.57 0.72
N VAL A 27 -10.28 12.63 0.56
CA VAL A 27 -10.36 11.28 1.15
C VAL A 27 -9.41 11.22 2.34
N LEU A 28 -9.95 10.88 3.51
CA LEU A 28 -9.20 10.78 4.76
C LEU A 28 -9.35 9.37 5.35
N ALA A 29 -8.25 8.78 5.80
CA ALA A 29 -8.26 7.52 6.53
C ALA A 29 -7.24 7.55 7.68
N GLU A 30 -7.58 6.85 8.77
CA GLU A 30 -6.66 6.64 9.89
C GLU A 30 -5.94 5.30 9.73
N LEU A 31 -4.61 5.33 9.68
CA LEU A 31 -3.79 4.13 9.68
C LEU A 31 -2.99 4.03 10.99
N LYS A 32 -3.36 3.05 11.82
CA LYS A 32 -2.64 2.78 13.07
C LYS A 32 -1.21 2.35 12.79
N SER A 33 -0.24 2.97 13.47
CA SER A 33 1.19 2.63 13.36
C SER A 33 1.48 1.14 13.63
N ASP A 34 0.72 0.53 14.54
CA ASP A 34 0.77 -0.90 14.84
C ASP A 34 0.48 -1.80 13.64
N THR A 35 -0.38 -1.35 12.72
CA THR A 35 -0.67 -2.10 11.49
C THR A 35 0.56 -2.15 10.59
N LEU A 36 1.27 -1.03 10.43
CA LEU A 36 2.54 -0.98 9.69
C LEU A 36 3.59 -1.91 10.31
N ARG A 37 3.72 -1.85 11.64
CA ARG A 37 4.69 -2.67 12.38
C ARG A 37 4.41 -4.15 12.21
N ARG A 38 3.16 -4.59 12.42
CA ARG A 38 2.74 -5.99 12.26
C ARG A 38 3.05 -6.55 10.87
N VAL A 39 2.89 -5.74 9.82
CA VAL A 39 3.16 -6.19 8.45
C VAL A 39 4.66 -6.26 8.17
N ARG A 40 5.41 -5.21 8.50
CA ARG A 40 6.85 -5.13 8.19
C ARG A 40 7.72 -6.07 9.03
N GLU A 41 7.34 -6.33 10.27
CA GLU A 41 8.10 -7.16 11.22
C GLU A 41 7.58 -8.60 11.29
N ASN A 42 6.62 -8.97 10.43
CA ASN A 42 6.10 -10.34 10.41
C ASN A 42 7.22 -11.34 10.09
N SER A 43 7.53 -12.22 11.04
CA SER A 43 8.58 -13.24 10.90
C SER A 43 8.33 -14.21 9.76
N LYS A 44 7.06 -14.42 9.36
CA LYS A 44 6.63 -15.23 8.22
C LYS A 44 6.44 -14.42 6.92
N GLY A 45 6.58 -13.10 6.97
CA GLY A 45 6.50 -12.24 5.79
C GLY A 45 7.81 -12.24 5.00
N PHE A 46 7.71 -12.25 3.67
CA PHE A 46 8.85 -12.14 2.75
C PHE A 46 9.21 -10.67 2.43
N PHE A 47 9.08 -9.78 3.42
CA PHE A 47 9.32 -8.35 3.29
C PHE A 47 10.82 -8.00 3.16
N LEU A 48 11.13 -6.69 3.20
CA LEU A 48 12.46 -6.07 3.01
C LEU A 48 13.67 -6.90 3.49
N PRO A 49 13.68 -7.52 4.70
CA PRO A 49 14.84 -8.31 5.17
C PRO A 49 15.14 -9.56 4.34
N ARG A 50 14.17 -10.06 3.57
CA ARG A 50 14.27 -11.26 2.71
C ARG A 50 14.29 -10.93 1.22
N ARG A 51 14.41 -9.65 0.86
CA ARG A 51 14.65 -9.27 -0.54
C ARG A 51 15.95 -9.87 -1.03
N ARG A 52 16.01 -10.18 -2.32
CA ARG A 52 17.19 -10.70 -3.01
C ARG A 52 17.62 -9.69 -4.08
N PRO A 53 18.33 -8.60 -3.71
CA PRO A 53 18.71 -7.56 -4.67
C PRO A 53 19.53 -8.09 -5.85
N ASP A 54 20.23 -9.20 -5.65
CA ASP A 54 21.02 -9.92 -6.64
C ASP A 54 20.18 -10.48 -7.80
N VAL A 55 18.92 -10.89 -7.58
CA VAL A 55 18.07 -11.43 -8.66
C VAL A 55 17.35 -10.35 -9.47
N TYR A 56 17.23 -9.13 -8.96
CA TYR A 56 16.54 -8.05 -9.68
C TYR A 56 17.35 -7.48 -10.85
N LYS A 57 18.63 -7.86 -10.96
CA LYS A 57 19.56 -7.33 -11.96
C LYS A 57 19.63 -8.16 -13.25
N SER A 58 18.90 -9.27 -13.36
CA SER A 58 18.97 -10.16 -14.52
C SER A 58 18.08 -9.73 -15.69
N GLU A 59 17.33 -8.63 -15.55
CA GLU A 59 16.52 -8.06 -16.64
C GLU A 59 16.89 -6.60 -16.88
N LEU A 60 18.08 -6.41 -17.46
CA LEU A 60 18.46 -5.22 -18.24
C LEU A 60 19.20 -5.68 -19.50
#